data_AF-A0A379AAK1-F1
#
_entry.id   AF-A0A379AAK1-F1
#
_cell.length_a   1.000
_cell.length_b   1.000
_cell.length_c   1.000
_cell.angle_alpha   90.00
_cell.angle_beta   90.00
_cell.angle_gamma   90.00
#
_symmetry.space_group_name_H-M   'P 1'
#
loop_
_entity.id
_entity.type
_entity.pdbx_description
1 polymer ?
#
loop_
_entity_poly.entity_id
_entity_poly.type
_entity_poly.pdbx_seq_one_letter_code
_entity_poly.pdbx_strand_id
1 'polypeptide(L)'
;MQDAIKIDPRDNVAVALRDLDAGAMIELPPLSVAVQQAVGRGHKFALQPIAQDELVIKYGLPIAHATQPVAAGELIHSQNARTNLSDLDQYAYQPEFVTLPPQPGDREVQIYRRANGEVGIRNELWILPTVGCVNGIARQILQRFLKETQEAEDIDGAFLFSHTFGCSQLGQDHENTRTMLQNMVRHPNAGAVLVIGLGCENNQVDCLP
;
A
#
# COMPACT_ATOMS: atom_id res chain seq x y z
N MET A 1 8.70 -10.73 25.47
CA MET A 1 8.62 -9.85 24.28
C MET A 1 9.92 -10.05 23.52
N GLN A 2 9.92 -10.19 22.19
CA GLN A 2 11.17 -10.35 21.44
C GLN A 2 11.92 -9.02 21.40
N ASP A 3 13.23 -9.06 21.60
CA ASP A 3 14.08 -7.86 21.65
C ASP A 3 14.52 -7.39 20.26
N ALA A 4 14.64 -8.33 19.33
CA ALA A 4 15.02 -8.09 17.95
C ALA A 4 14.36 -9.11 17.02
N ILE A 5 14.43 -8.84 15.72
CA ILE A 5 13.97 -9.74 14.67
C ILE A 5 15.04 -9.92 13.59
N LYS A 6 15.32 -11.18 13.25
CA LYS A 6 16.02 -11.61 12.04
C LYS A 6 14.96 -12.17 11.09
N ILE A 7 14.87 -11.64 9.86
CA ILE A 7 13.71 -11.87 9.00
C ILE A 7 13.92 -13.10 8.12
N ASP A 8 15.08 -13.19 7.48
CA ASP A 8 15.49 -14.34 6.68
C ASP A 8 16.68 -15.06 7.33
N PRO A 9 16.77 -16.40 7.25
CA PRO A 9 17.92 -17.16 7.77
C PRO A 9 19.28 -16.69 7.24
N ARG A 10 19.34 -16.13 6.03
CA ARG A 10 20.55 -15.61 5.38
C ARG A 10 20.96 -14.22 5.86
N ASP A 11 20.11 -13.54 6.64
CA ASP A 11 20.42 -12.18 7.11
C ASP A 11 21.63 -12.18 8.03
N ASN A 12 22.55 -11.22 7.80
CA ASN A 12 23.70 -10.95 8.66
C ASN A 12 23.47 -9.75 9.60
N VAL A 13 22.26 -9.18 9.58
CA VAL A 13 21.79 -8.13 10.49
C VAL A 13 20.44 -8.49 11.09
N ALA A 14 20.12 -7.89 12.22
CA ALA A 14 18.78 -7.93 12.81
C ALA A 14 18.28 -6.51 13.08
N VAL A 15 16.96 -6.37 13.28
CA VAL A 15 16.31 -5.11 13.63
C VAL A 15 15.88 -5.14 15.09
N ALA A 16 16.22 -4.09 15.84
CA ALA A 16 15.78 -3.94 17.23
C ALA A 16 14.26 -3.65 17.30
N LEU A 17 13.54 -4.40 18.14
CA LEU A 17 12.09 -4.21 18.35
C LEU A 17 11.76 -3.27 19.52
N ARG A 18 12.78 -2.95 20.32
CA ARG A 18 12.79 -1.94 21.39
C ARG A 18 14.15 -1.26 21.43
N ASP A 19 14.32 -0.27 22.28
CA ASP A 19 15.64 0.28 22.55
C ASP A 19 16.48 -0.75 23.31
N LEU A 20 17.71 -0.96 22.83
CA LEU A 20 18.68 -1.90 23.38
C LEU A 20 19.85 -1.11 23.95
N ASP A 21 20.21 -1.39 25.20
CA ASP A 21 21.38 -0.81 25.83
C ASP A 21 22.67 -1.48 25.35
N ALA A 22 23.78 -0.76 25.45
CA ALA A 22 25.10 -1.34 25.22
C ALA A 22 25.35 -2.52 26.18
N GLY A 23 25.90 -3.62 25.66
CA GLY A 23 26.15 -4.86 26.38
C GLY A 23 24.93 -5.77 26.52
N ALA A 24 23.73 -5.37 26.06
CA ALA A 24 22.56 -6.23 26.09
C ALA A 24 22.79 -7.49 25.22
N MET A 25 22.55 -8.66 25.79
CA MET A 25 22.59 -9.93 25.07
C MET A 25 21.28 -10.15 24.33
N ILE A 26 21.36 -10.31 23.01
CA ILE A 26 20.21 -10.56 22.14
C ILE A 26 20.22 -12.01 21.67
N GLU A 27 19.16 -12.74 22.01
CA GLU A 27 18.97 -14.13 21.60
C GLU A 27 18.12 -14.21 20.33
N LEU A 28 18.73 -14.70 19.25
CA LEU A 28 18.10 -14.91 17.95
C LEU A 28 18.49 -16.30 17.43
N PRO A 29 17.83 -17.37 17.92
CA PRO A 29 18.25 -18.75 17.64
C PRO A 29 18.51 -19.00 16.14
N PRO A 30 19.64 -19.64 15.79
CA PRO A 30 20.62 -20.27 16.68
C PRO A 30 21.72 -19.34 17.23
N LEU A 31 21.64 -18.03 17.02
CA LEU A 31 22.67 -17.04 17.37
C LEU A 31 22.36 -16.31 18.68
N SER A 32 23.43 -15.84 19.34
CA SER A 32 23.35 -14.88 20.45
C SER A 32 24.44 -13.82 20.25
N VAL A 33 24.09 -12.54 20.35
CA VAL A 33 25.03 -11.44 20.12
C VAL A 33 24.85 -10.35 21.19
N ALA A 34 25.97 -9.85 21.73
CA ALA A 34 25.97 -8.69 22.60
C ALA A 34 25.95 -7.42 21.76
N VAL A 35 25.03 -6.49 22.00
CA VAL A 35 25.06 -5.19 21.31
C VAL A 35 26.22 -4.36 21.84
N GLN A 36 27.01 -3.73 20.97
CA GLN A 36 28.21 -2.99 21.40
C GLN A 36 27.94 -1.55 21.86
N GLN A 37 26.82 -0.97 21.42
CA GLN A 37 26.37 0.37 21.77
C GLN A 37 24.84 0.39 21.91
N ALA A 38 24.29 1.52 22.34
CA ALA A 38 22.84 1.68 22.32
C ALA A 38 22.31 1.57 20.88
N VAL A 39 21.30 0.72 20.67
CA VAL A 39 20.61 0.56 19.39
C VAL A 39 19.14 0.87 19.60
N GLY A 40 18.69 1.99 19.04
CA GLY A 40 17.30 2.39 19.14
C GLY A 40 16.36 1.46 18.35
N ARG A 41 15.11 1.36 18.78
CA ARG A 41 14.05 0.61 18.09
C ARG A 41 14.00 0.95 16.60
N GLY A 42 13.90 -0.08 15.76
CA GLY A 42 13.84 0.05 14.30
C GLY A 42 15.20 0.13 13.62
N HIS A 43 16.29 0.34 14.36
CA HIS A 43 17.64 0.30 13.81
C HIS A 43 18.18 -1.12 13.67
N LYS A 44 19.18 -1.25 12.81
CA LYS A 44 19.83 -2.52 12.49
C LYS A 44 21.10 -2.66 13.30
N PHE A 45 21.46 -3.88 13.67
CA PHE A 45 22.78 -4.20 14.20
C PHE A 45 23.30 -5.49 13.56
N ALA A 46 24.61 -5.64 13.49
CA ALA A 46 25.26 -6.78 12.88
C ALA A 46 25.13 -8.03 13.76
N LEU A 47 24.81 -9.18 13.16
CA LEU A 47 24.76 -10.47 13.87
C LEU A 47 26.12 -11.19 13.90
N GLN A 48 27.00 -10.79 12.99
CA GLN A 48 28.35 -11.31 12.82
C GLN A 48 29.26 -10.16 12.35
N PRO A 49 30.60 -10.29 12.41
CA PRO A 49 31.49 -9.30 11.80
C PRO A 49 31.22 -9.19 10.29
N ILE A 50 31.22 -7.97 9.77
CA ILE A 50 31.06 -7.64 8.35
C ILE A 50 32.30 -6.84 7.94
N ALA A 51 33.08 -7.36 7.00
CA ALA A 51 34.27 -6.67 6.50
C ALA A 51 33.90 -5.42 5.69
N GLN A 52 34.86 -4.52 5.48
CA GLN A 52 34.68 -3.43 4.53
C GLN A 52 34.34 -3.98 3.14
N ASP A 53 33.41 -3.31 2.45
CA ASP A 53 32.84 -3.67 1.14
C ASP A 53 32.02 -4.98 1.12
N GLU A 54 31.90 -5.68 2.26
CA GLU A 54 31.06 -6.85 2.39
C GLU A 54 29.57 -6.45 2.43
N LEU A 55 28.72 -7.32 1.88
CA LEU A 55 27.29 -7.06 1.74
C LEU A 55 26.57 -7.12 3.09
N VAL A 56 25.70 -6.13 3.32
CA VAL A 56 24.70 -6.15 4.37
C VAL A 56 23.45 -6.84 3.81
N ILE A 57 23.13 -8.02 4.36
CA ILE A 57 22.04 -8.88 3.90
C ILE A 57 20.84 -8.74 4.85
N LYS A 58 19.70 -8.30 4.31
CA LYS A 58 18.42 -8.22 5.01
C LYS A 58 17.29 -8.69 4.09
N TYR A 59 16.31 -9.43 4.62
CA TYR A 59 15.27 -10.10 3.82
C TYR A 59 15.84 -11.14 2.83
N GLY A 60 17.04 -11.68 3.14
CA GLY A 60 17.77 -12.58 2.27
C GLY A 60 18.37 -11.91 1.03
N LEU A 61 18.38 -10.57 0.97
CA LEU A 61 18.85 -9.80 -0.17
C LEU A 61 19.94 -8.77 0.24
N PRO A 62 20.88 -8.45 -0.67
CA PRO A 62 21.90 -7.43 -0.41
C PRO A 62 21.30 -6.02 -0.49
N ILE A 63 21.09 -5.39 0.67
CA ILE A 63 20.50 -4.05 0.75
C ILE A 63 21.55 -2.93 0.74
N ALA A 64 22.79 -3.25 1.10
CA ALA A 64 23.89 -2.31 1.27
C ALA A 64 25.23 -3.06 1.24
N HIS A 65 26.33 -2.32 1.27
CA HIS A 65 27.67 -2.80 1.65
C HIS A 65 28.19 -2.01 2.84
N ALA A 66 29.05 -2.62 3.64
CA ALA A 66 29.72 -1.93 4.73
C ALA A 66 30.82 -1.00 4.18
N THR A 67 30.88 0.25 4.65
CA THR A 67 31.89 1.23 4.19
C THR A 67 33.19 1.17 5.01
N GLN A 68 33.17 0.40 6.10
CA GLN A 68 34.26 0.12 7.00
C GLN A 68 34.00 -1.24 7.67
N PRO A 69 34.98 -1.89 8.32
CA PRO A 69 34.72 -3.08 9.11
C PRO A 69 33.69 -2.80 10.22
N VAL A 70 32.70 -3.68 10.36
CA VAL A 70 31.64 -3.62 11.38
C VAL A 70 31.73 -4.86 12.25
N ALA A 71 31.81 -4.71 13.56
CA ALA A 71 31.88 -5.83 14.48
C ALA A 71 30.49 -6.41 14.79
N ALA A 72 30.44 -7.67 15.22
CA ALA A 72 29.18 -8.28 15.67
C ALA A 72 28.57 -7.47 16.83
N GLY A 73 27.28 -7.17 16.74
CA GLY A 73 26.55 -6.37 17.73
C GLY A 73 26.64 -4.85 17.51
N GLU A 74 27.40 -4.39 16.53
CA GLU A 74 27.51 -2.98 16.21
C GLU A 74 26.28 -2.50 15.40
N LEU A 75 25.83 -1.27 15.66
CA LEU A 75 24.78 -0.56 14.92
C LEU A 75 25.16 -0.44 13.43
N ILE A 76 24.25 -0.84 12.54
CA ILE A 76 24.37 -0.65 11.10
C ILE A 76 23.53 0.57 10.69
N HIS A 77 24.21 1.62 10.25
CA HIS A 77 23.60 2.88 9.84
C HIS A 77 24.40 3.55 8.70
N SER A 78 23.96 4.71 8.23
CA SER A 78 24.59 5.44 7.12
C SER A 78 26.06 5.81 7.31
N GLN A 79 26.57 5.76 8.55
CA GLN A 79 27.99 6.04 8.85
C GLN A 79 28.91 4.86 8.50
N ASN A 80 28.43 3.62 8.58
CA ASN A 80 29.23 2.41 8.36
C ASN A 80 28.65 1.48 7.28
N ALA A 81 27.53 1.84 6.65
CA ALA A 81 26.96 1.12 5.53
C ALA A 81 26.33 2.08 4.52
N ARG A 82 26.41 1.72 3.23
CA ARG A 82 25.84 2.48 2.12
C ARG A 82 24.96 1.57 1.27
N THR A 83 23.78 2.07 0.89
CA THR A 83 22.86 1.33 0.01
C THR A 83 23.49 0.99 -1.33
N ASN A 84 23.15 -0.18 -1.87
CA ASN A 84 23.55 -0.60 -3.22
C ASN A 84 22.61 -0.07 -4.31
N LEU A 85 21.65 0.80 -3.96
CA LEU A 85 20.82 1.49 -4.94
C LEU A 85 21.69 2.39 -5.82
N SER A 86 21.68 2.09 -7.12
CA SER A 86 22.26 2.90 -8.17
C SER A 86 21.25 3.03 -9.31
N ASP A 87 21.52 3.92 -10.25
CA ASP A 87 20.79 3.91 -11.52
C ASP A 87 20.98 2.53 -12.17
N LEU A 88 19.86 1.90 -12.54
CA LEU A 88 19.85 0.58 -13.16
C LEU A 88 19.82 0.77 -14.68
N ASP A 89 20.97 0.57 -15.34
CA ASP A 89 21.00 0.52 -16.81
C ASP A 89 20.44 -0.81 -17.36
N GLN A 90 20.43 -1.86 -16.54
CA GLN A 90 20.01 -3.21 -16.92
C GLN A 90 19.21 -3.86 -15.80
N TYR A 91 17.96 -4.23 -16.11
CA TYR A 91 17.09 -5.04 -15.26
C TYR A 91 16.52 -6.18 -16.09
N ALA A 92 16.58 -7.40 -15.55
CA ALA A 92 15.94 -8.57 -16.11
C ALA A 92 14.96 -9.17 -15.09
N TYR A 93 13.68 -9.25 -15.47
CA TYR A 93 12.70 -9.95 -14.65
C TYR A 93 12.93 -11.46 -14.71
N GLN A 94 13.38 -12.04 -13.61
CA GLN A 94 13.62 -13.48 -13.46
C GLN A 94 12.75 -14.01 -12.30
N PRO A 95 11.48 -14.38 -12.57
CA PRO A 95 10.60 -14.85 -11.51
C PRO A 95 11.03 -16.23 -11.01
N GLU A 96 11.12 -16.36 -9.69
CA GLU A 96 11.17 -17.67 -9.03
C GLU A 96 9.73 -18.11 -8.75
N PHE A 97 9.27 -19.14 -9.46
CA PHE A 97 7.96 -19.72 -9.22
C PHE A 97 8.03 -20.66 -8.02
N VAL A 98 7.42 -20.22 -6.92
CA VAL A 98 7.20 -21.08 -5.75
C VAL A 98 5.92 -21.89 -5.94
N THR A 99 5.95 -23.16 -5.53
CA THR A 99 4.71 -23.95 -5.44
C THR A 99 3.88 -23.39 -4.30
N LEU A 100 2.74 -22.81 -4.62
CA LEU A 100 1.82 -22.31 -3.61
C LEU A 100 1.22 -23.49 -2.83
N PRO A 101 1.03 -23.36 -1.50
CA PRO A 101 0.29 -24.35 -0.75
C PRO A 101 -1.13 -24.47 -1.31
N PRO A 102 -1.79 -25.63 -1.15
CA PRO A 102 -3.17 -25.79 -1.58
C PRO A 102 -4.03 -24.70 -0.93
N GLN A 103 -4.85 -24.04 -1.75
CA GLN A 103 -5.76 -23.02 -1.26
C GLN A 103 -6.78 -23.68 -0.32
N PRO A 104 -7.08 -23.06 0.83
CA PRO A 104 -8.22 -23.50 1.63
C PRO A 104 -9.49 -23.42 0.77
N GLY A 105 -10.42 -24.34 0.99
CA GLY A 105 -11.69 -24.35 0.26
C GLY A 105 -12.52 -23.08 0.49
N ASP A 106 -13.51 -22.88 -0.38
CA ASP A 106 -14.42 -21.74 -0.32
C ASP A 106 -15.10 -21.65 1.05
N ARG A 107 -15.27 -20.42 1.53
CA ARG A 107 -16.00 -20.12 2.76
C ARG A 107 -17.24 -19.32 2.39
N GLU A 108 -18.35 -19.60 3.07
CA GLU A 108 -19.53 -18.76 2.94
C GLU A 108 -19.22 -17.35 3.46
N VAL A 109 -19.53 -16.36 2.61
CA VAL A 109 -19.34 -14.94 2.88
C VAL A 109 -20.59 -14.18 2.44
N GLN A 110 -20.93 -13.11 3.14
CA GLN A 110 -22.03 -12.22 2.75
C GLN A 110 -21.56 -11.34 1.60
N ILE A 111 -22.28 -11.40 0.47
CA ILE A 111 -21.92 -10.72 -0.77
C ILE A 111 -23.16 -10.20 -1.51
N TYR A 112 -22.96 -9.19 -2.36
CA TYR A 112 -23.96 -8.66 -3.26
C TYR A 112 -23.63 -9.07 -4.70
N ARG A 113 -24.41 -10.00 -5.25
CA ARG A 113 -24.27 -10.43 -6.65
C ARG A 113 -24.88 -9.39 -7.59
N ARG A 114 -24.13 -8.94 -8.59
CA ARG A 114 -24.57 -7.93 -9.55
C ARG A 114 -25.05 -8.60 -10.85
N ALA A 115 -25.93 -7.92 -11.58
CA ALA A 115 -26.48 -8.43 -12.83
C ALA A 115 -25.42 -8.65 -13.94
N ASN A 116 -24.30 -7.92 -13.87
CA ASN A 116 -23.15 -8.07 -14.77
C ASN A 116 -22.25 -9.28 -14.41
N GLY A 117 -22.57 -10.04 -13.35
CA GLY A 117 -21.78 -11.19 -12.90
C GLY A 117 -20.68 -10.86 -11.87
N GLU A 118 -20.43 -9.57 -11.61
CA GLU A 118 -19.49 -9.15 -10.58
C GLU A 118 -20.09 -9.27 -9.16
N VAL A 119 -19.22 -9.16 -8.16
CA VAL A 119 -19.58 -9.36 -6.75
C VAL A 119 -19.10 -8.17 -5.92
N GLY A 120 -20.05 -7.50 -5.27
CA GLY A 120 -19.78 -6.47 -4.27
C GLY A 120 -19.70 -7.08 -2.87
N ILE A 121 -18.87 -6.50 -2.01
CA ILE A 121 -18.84 -6.79 -0.57
C ILE A 121 -19.55 -5.70 0.25
N ARG A 122 -20.03 -4.67 -0.45
CA ARG A 122 -20.87 -3.60 0.07
C ARG A 122 -21.94 -3.25 -0.95
N ASN A 123 -23.00 -2.62 -0.50
CA ASN A 123 -24.09 -2.10 -1.29
C ASN A 123 -24.25 -0.62 -0.98
N GLU A 124 -23.50 0.20 -1.69
CA GLU A 124 -23.41 1.65 -1.49
C GLU A 124 -24.11 2.40 -2.63
N LEU A 125 -24.58 3.63 -2.36
CA LEU A 125 -25.03 4.58 -3.38
C LEU A 125 -23.92 5.59 -3.66
N TRP A 126 -23.49 5.73 -4.91
CA TRP A 126 -22.42 6.68 -5.26
C TRP A 126 -22.95 7.85 -6.08
N ILE A 127 -22.50 9.06 -5.76
CA ILE A 127 -22.75 10.26 -6.56
C ILE A 127 -21.42 10.68 -7.19
N LEU A 128 -21.38 10.70 -8.53
CA LEU A 128 -20.18 10.96 -9.33
C LEU A 128 -20.38 12.19 -10.24
N PRO A 129 -19.89 13.37 -9.80
CA PRO A 129 -19.68 14.51 -10.67
C PRO A 129 -18.70 14.20 -11.82
N THR A 130 -19.05 14.58 -13.05
CA THR A 130 -18.14 14.50 -14.20
C THR A 130 -17.15 15.67 -14.26
N VAL A 131 -17.41 16.74 -13.49
CA VAL A 131 -16.60 17.96 -13.42
C VAL A 131 -16.72 18.64 -12.06
N GLY A 132 -15.68 19.37 -11.64
CA GLY A 132 -15.64 20.02 -10.33
C GLY A 132 -16.74 21.07 -10.11
N CYS A 133 -17.26 21.69 -11.18
CA CYS A 133 -18.28 22.74 -11.09
C CYS A 133 -19.60 22.26 -10.48
N VAL A 134 -19.94 20.97 -10.54
CA VAL A 134 -21.20 20.42 -10.00
C VAL A 134 -21.03 19.75 -8.64
N ASN A 135 -19.83 19.76 -8.05
CA ASN A 135 -19.57 19.19 -6.73
C ASN A 135 -20.47 19.79 -5.62
N GLY A 136 -20.73 21.10 -5.69
CA GLY A 136 -21.57 21.80 -4.71
C GLY A 136 -23.01 21.30 -4.72
N ILE A 137 -23.58 21.12 -5.91
CA ILE A 137 -24.94 20.61 -6.11
C ILE A 137 -25.00 19.14 -5.68
N ALA A 138 -24.00 18.33 -6.07
CA ALA A 138 -23.90 16.93 -5.68
C ALA A 138 -23.87 16.75 -4.16
N ARG A 139 -23.17 17.64 -3.43
CA ARG A 139 -23.13 17.64 -1.97
C ARG A 139 -24.48 17.96 -1.35
N GLN A 140 -25.21 18.93 -1.89
CA GLN A 140 -26.55 19.25 -1.42
C GLN A 140 -27.53 18.09 -1.65
N ILE A 141 -27.43 17.40 -2.81
CA ILE A 141 -28.21 16.20 -3.11
C ILE A 141 -27.93 15.12 -2.06
N LEU A 142 -26.66 14.82 -1.78
CA LEU A 142 -26.29 13.83 -0.77
C LEU A 142 -26.85 14.19 0.62
N GLN A 143 -26.66 15.42 1.08
CA GLN A 143 -27.13 15.87 2.39
C GLN A 143 -28.65 15.76 2.52
N ARG A 144 -29.38 16.11 1.46
CA ARG A 144 -30.83 15.99 1.42
C ARG A 144 -31.27 14.52 1.46
N PHE A 145 -30.65 13.68 0.64
CA PHE A 145 -30.93 12.24 0.60
C PHE A 145 -30.75 11.60 1.98
N LEU A 146 -29.62 11.85 2.64
CA LEU A 146 -29.34 11.32 3.98
C LEU A 146 -30.37 11.80 5.01
N LYS A 147 -30.80 13.07 4.95
CA LYS A 147 -31.84 13.59 5.85
C LYS A 147 -33.20 12.93 5.64
N GLU A 148 -33.58 12.66 4.39
CA GLU A 148 -34.88 12.06 4.04
C GLU A 148 -34.91 10.54 4.29
N THR A 149 -33.76 9.88 4.32
CA THR A 149 -33.63 8.42 4.43
C THR A 149 -33.09 7.93 5.77
N GLN A 150 -33.03 8.80 6.80
CA GLN A 150 -32.44 8.46 8.10
C GLN A 150 -31.01 7.92 7.92
N GLU A 151 -30.15 8.71 7.27
CA GLU A 151 -28.75 8.37 6.98
C GLU A 151 -28.54 7.11 6.11
N ALA A 152 -29.57 6.67 5.39
CA ALA A 152 -29.54 5.50 4.51
C ALA A 152 -29.23 4.18 5.25
N GLU A 153 -29.86 3.97 6.42
CA GLU A 153 -29.67 2.82 7.31
C GLU A 153 -29.82 1.43 6.64
N ASP A 154 -30.58 1.32 5.55
CA ASP A 154 -30.81 0.05 4.83
C ASP A 154 -29.69 -0.36 3.87
N ILE A 155 -28.67 0.50 3.68
CA ILE A 155 -27.54 0.26 2.78
C ILE A 155 -26.21 0.54 3.49
N ASP A 156 -25.10 0.11 2.89
CA ASP A 156 -23.77 0.29 3.49
C ASP A 156 -23.26 1.75 3.46
N GLY A 157 -23.99 2.64 2.77
CA GLY A 157 -23.80 4.08 2.82
C GLY A 157 -24.06 4.78 1.49
N ALA A 158 -24.11 6.11 1.54
CA ALA A 158 -24.18 6.96 0.36
C ALA A 158 -22.99 7.93 0.33
N PHE A 159 -22.27 7.97 -0.78
CA PHE A 159 -20.99 8.67 -0.89
C PHE A 159 -20.92 9.59 -2.10
N LEU A 160 -20.33 10.77 -1.90
CA LEU A 160 -19.98 11.71 -2.97
C LEU A 160 -18.49 11.63 -3.25
N PHE A 161 -18.12 11.24 -4.47
CA PHE A 161 -16.74 11.28 -4.93
C PHE A 161 -16.53 12.54 -5.76
N SER A 162 -16.11 13.61 -5.08
CA SER A 162 -15.97 14.94 -5.69
C SER A 162 -14.93 14.93 -6.81
N HIS A 163 -15.25 15.58 -7.92
CA HIS A 163 -14.35 15.69 -9.06
C HIS A 163 -13.35 16.83 -8.85
N THR A 164 -12.06 16.58 -9.04
CA THR A 164 -10.99 17.55 -8.71
C THR A 164 -10.64 18.51 -9.84
N PHE A 165 -11.04 18.21 -11.08
CA PHE A 165 -10.65 18.97 -12.27
C PHE A 165 -11.77 19.82 -12.88
N GLY A 166 -11.35 20.81 -13.68
CA GLY A 166 -12.24 21.55 -14.57
C GLY A 166 -12.35 20.89 -15.95
N CYS A 167 -13.05 21.53 -16.88
CA CYS A 167 -13.37 20.96 -18.19
C CYS A 167 -12.16 20.77 -19.14
N SER A 168 -11.05 21.48 -18.93
CA SER A 168 -9.96 21.60 -19.90
C SER A 168 -8.93 20.46 -19.86
N GLN A 169 -9.35 19.24 -19.53
CA GLN A 169 -8.47 18.07 -19.64
C GLN A 169 -8.37 17.63 -21.10
N LEU A 170 -7.16 17.31 -21.56
CA LEU A 170 -6.88 16.94 -22.96
C LEU A 170 -5.95 15.72 -23.01
N GLY A 171 -5.94 15.04 -24.17
CA GLY A 171 -5.07 13.90 -24.42
C GLY A 171 -5.18 12.82 -23.33
N GLN A 172 -4.02 12.34 -22.87
CA GLN A 172 -3.97 11.22 -21.92
C GLN A 172 -4.62 11.54 -20.58
N ASP A 173 -4.55 12.78 -20.10
CA ASP A 173 -5.15 13.17 -18.82
C ASP A 173 -6.68 13.02 -18.86
N HIS A 174 -7.27 13.39 -19.99
CA HIS A 174 -8.71 13.24 -20.22
C HIS A 174 -9.10 11.76 -20.29
N GLU A 175 -8.37 10.95 -21.06
CA GLU A 175 -8.63 9.52 -21.21
C GLU A 175 -8.51 8.76 -19.88
N ASN A 176 -7.47 9.06 -19.09
CA ASN A 176 -7.26 8.46 -17.78
C ASN A 176 -8.40 8.82 -16.82
N THR A 177 -8.82 10.09 -16.82
CA THR A 177 -9.93 10.55 -15.97
C THR A 177 -11.24 9.90 -16.38
N ARG A 178 -11.53 9.82 -17.69
CA ARG A 178 -12.71 9.14 -18.21
C ARG A 178 -12.74 7.67 -17.79
N THR A 179 -11.62 6.97 -17.96
CA THR A 179 -11.47 5.56 -17.60
C THR A 179 -11.70 5.34 -16.11
N MET A 180 -11.16 6.22 -15.27
CA MET A 180 -11.40 6.19 -13.82
C MET A 180 -12.89 6.37 -13.50
N LEU A 181 -13.56 7.36 -14.09
CA LEU A 181 -14.99 7.60 -13.88
C LEU A 181 -15.83 6.40 -14.34
N GLN A 182 -15.55 5.82 -15.52
CA GLN A 182 -16.20 4.59 -16.01
C GLN A 182 -16.03 3.42 -15.03
N ASN A 183 -14.81 3.20 -14.52
CA ASN A 183 -14.54 2.15 -13.55
C ASN A 183 -15.29 2.39 -12.23
N MET A 184 -15.44 3.65 -11.81
CA MET A 184 -16.24 3.98 -10.63
C MET A 184 -17.74 3.77 -10.85
N VAL A 185 -18.27 4.12 -12.03
CA VAL A 185 -19.67 3.86 -12.40
C VAL A 185 -20.00 2.36 -12.36
N ARG A 186 -19.03 1.53 -12.78
CA ARG A 186 -19.19 0.08 -12.87
C ARG A 186 -18.74 -0.69 -11.63
N HIS A 187 -18.29 -0.01 -10.59
CA HIS A 187 -17.69 -0.67 -9.43
C HIS A 187 -18.71 -1.53 -8.68
N PRO A 188 -18.41 -2.81 -8.36
CA PRO A 188 -19.41 -3.74 -7.84
C PRO A 188 -19.91 -3.42 -6.43
N ASN A 189 -19.18 -2.61 -5.65
CA ASN A 189 -19.72 -2.11 -4.36
C ASN A 189 -20.79 -1.02 -4.52
N ALA A 190 -20.85 -0.36 -5.68
CA ALA A 190 -21.92 0.57 -5.97
C ALA A 190 -23.17 -0.22 -6.36
N GLY A 191 -24.15 -0.27 -5.46
CA GLY A 191 -25.47 -0.81 -5.77
C GLY A 191 -26.23 0.04 -6.77
N ALA A 192 -25.97 1.35 -6.74
CA ALA A 192 -26.41 2.30 -7.75
C ALA A 192 -25.46 3.50 -7.81
N VAL A 193 -25.39 4.14 -8.97
CA VAL A 193 -24.57 5.33 -9.21
C VAL A 193 -25.40 6.42 -9.85
N LEU A 194 -25.35 7.63 -9.27
CA LEU A 194 -25.87 8.86 -9.84
C LEU A 194 -24.72 9.66 -10.45
N VAL A 195 -24.68 9.73 -11.77
CA VAL A 195 -23.71 10.55 -12.50
C VAL A 195 -24.29 11.94 -12.74
N ILE A 196 -23.54 12.99 -12.43
CA ILE A 196 -23.97 14.39 -12.55
C ILE A 196 -23.03 15.14 -13.48
N GLY A 197 -23.59 15.61 -14.61
CA GLY A 197 -22.89 16.48 -15.55
C GLY A 197 -23.38 17.92 -15.51
N LEU A 198 -22.53 18.85 -15.96
CA LEU A 198 -22.89 20.24 -16.20
C LEU A 198 -23.25 20.47 -17.67
N GLY A 199 -22.62 19.72 -18.57
CA GLY A 199 -22.78 19.75 -20.02
C GLY A 199 -21.64 20.45 -20.78
N CYS A 200 -20.75 21.19 -20.11
CA CYS A 200 -19.62 21.86 -20.76
C CYS A 200 -18.28 21.13 -20.60
N GLU A 201 -18.27 20.04 -19.85
CA GLU A 201 -17.09 19.20 -19.62
C GLU A 201 -16.76 18.29 -20.81
N ASN A 202 -15.50 17.88 -20.92
CA ASN A 202 -15.12 16.90 -21.93
C ASN A 202 -15.61 15.47 -21.56
N ASN A 203 -15.78 15.18 -20.27
CA ASN A 203 -16.31 13.90 -19.78
C ASN A 203 -17.84 13.95 -19.75
N GLN A 204 -18.47 13.82 -20.90
CA GLN A 204 -19.93 13.83 -21.00
C GLN A 204 -20.53 12.56 -20.37
N VAL A 205 -21.75 12.68 -19.83
CA VAL A 205 -22.38 11.58 -19.07
C VAL A 205 -22.59 10.32 -19.94
N ASP A 206 -22.86 10.49 -21.23
CA ASP A 206 -23.08 9.43 -22.21
C ASP A 206 -21.84 8.57 -22.50
N CYS A 207 -20.63 9.08 -22.22
CA CYS A 207 -19.39 8.32 -22.40
C CYS A 207 -19.02 7.45 -21.19
N LEU A 208 -19.81 7.45 -20.12
CA LEU A 208 -19.51 6.77 -18.85
C LEU A 208 -20.19 5.40 -18.59
N PRO A 209 -21.36 5.06 -19.17
CA PRO A 209 -22.00 3.74 -19.01
C PRO A 209 -21.19 2.60 -19.62
#